data_AF-A0A1G1LE21-F1
#
_entry.id   AF-A0A1G1LE21-F1
#
_cell.length_a   1.000
_cell.length_b   1.000
_cell.length_c   1.000
_cell.angle_alpha   90.00
_cell.angle_beta   90.00
_cell.angle_gamma   90.00
#
_symmetry.space_group_name_H-M   'P 1'
#
loop_
_entity.id
_entity.type
_entity.pdbx_description
1 polymer ?
#
loop_
_entity_poly.entity_id
_entity_poly.type
_entity_poly.pdbx_seq_one_letter_code
_entity_poly.pdbx_strand_id
1 'polypeptide(L)'
;MASESAGDAGDGQTVSLCVVRHFWDNSVTGEKNIPGVCSNYLCDVKVGDSVSMTGPSGRHFIIPEDFKHRDFIFVATGTGIAPYRGMLKELFDRGYEGNAALYFGVQYGDVILYDDEFEAYRKHKNFSYFKAISREQANPFPGEVPTRNNKMYVQAKMYVSREALAESLKKPDSMMYLCGLKGMEEGIFPVLEKIGQSLGTQDSFVAKLKAEQRLKVEVY
;
A
#
# COMPACT_ATOMS: atom_id res chain seq x y z
N MET A 1 9.01 -0.09 -6.99
CA MET A 1 8.76 -0.48 -8.41
C MET A 1 7.38 -1.11 -8.50
N ALA A 2 6.75 -1.11 -9.69
CA ALA A 2 5.40 -1.64 -9.91
C ALA A 2 5.35 -2.98 -10.67
N SER A 3 6.51 -3.49 -11.06
CA SER A 3 6.68 -4.81 -11.68
C SER A 3 7.20 -5.82 -10.66
N GLU A 4 7.02 -7.11 -10.96
CA GLU A 4 7.64 -8.22 -10.24
C GLU A 4 9.13 -8.38 -10.56
N SER A 5 9.79 -9.38 -9.96
CA SER A 5 11.24 -9.59 -10.12
C SER A 5 11.66 -9.88 -11.56
N ALA A 6 10.81 -10.54 -12.34
CA ALA A 6 11.02 -10.85 -13.76
C ALA A 6 10.55 -9.73 -14.72
N GLY A 7 10.06 -8.60 -14.20
CA GLY A 7 9.45 -7.54 -15.01
C GLY A 7 8.07 -7.91 -15.56
N ASP A 8 7.38 -6.95 -16.19
CA ASP A 8 6.02 -7.18 -16.70
C ASP A 8 5.97 -8.12 -17.92
N ALA A 9 7.09 -8.26 -18.64
CA ALA A 9 7.23 -9.22 -19.74
C ALA A 9 7.71 -10.62 -19.28
N GLY A 10 8.09 -10.78 -18.00
CA GLY A 10 8.60 -12.04 -17.45
C GLY A 10 9.99 -12.46 -17.94
N ASP A 11 10.71 -11.59 -18.66
CA ASP A 11 12.01 -11.86 -19.27
C ASP A 11 13.20 -11.25 -18.51
N GLY A 12 12.94 -10.55 -17.41
CA GLY A 12 13.94 -9.85 -16.62
C GLY A 12 14.47 -8.57 -17.27
N GLN A 13 13.88 -8.10 -18.38
CA GLN A 13 14.35 -6.94 -19.14
C GLN A 13 13.44 -5.71 -19.01
N THR A 14 12.35 -5.83 -18.25
CA THR A 14 11.36 -4.76 -18.10
C THR A 14 11.22 -4.31 -16.65
N VAL A 15 10.96 -3.02 -16.46
CA VAL A 15 10.68 -2.41 -15.15
C VAL A 15 9.54 -1.43 -15.29
N SER A 16 8.61 -1.47 -14.34
CA SER A 16 7.42 -0.60 -14.35
C SER A 16 7.44 0.40 -13.20
N LEU A 17 7.09 1.64 -13.50
CA LEU A 17 7.00 2.75 -12.55
C LEU A 17 5.55 3.26 -12.49
N CYS A 18 5.13 3.67 -11.30
CA CYS A 18 3.83 4.29 -11.07
C CYS A 18 4.09 5.76 -10.67
N VAL A 19 3.89 6.69 -11.61
CA VAL A 19 4.26 8.09 -11.44
C VAL A 19 3.02 8.98 -11.58
N VAL A 20 2.85 9.90 -10.64
CA VAL A 20 1.83 10.95 -10.70
C VAL A 20 2.51 12.30 -10.87
N ARG A 21 1.96 13.15 -11.73
CA ARG A 21 2.44 14.52 -11.91
C ARG A 21 2.35 15.28 -10.60
N HIS A 22 3.47 15.84 -10.18
CA HIS A 22 3.55 16.65 -8.98
C HIS A 22 3.59 18.13 -9.35
N PHE A 23 2.83 18.94 -8.62
CA PHE A 23 2.83 20.40 -8.71
C PHE A 23 2.97 20.97 -7.30
N TRP A 24 3.70 22.07 -7.17
CA TRP A 24 3.91 22.73 -5.88
C TRP A 24 3.79 24.24 -6.01
N ASP A 25 3.53 24.89 -4.88
CA ASP A 25 3.42 26.35 -4.79
C ASP A 25 4.66 26.89 -4.06
N ASN A 26 5.27 27.94 -4.59
CA ASN A 26 6.39 28.62 -3.97
C ASN A 26 5.88 29.68 -3.00
N SER A 27 6.01 29.39 -1.70
CA SER A 27 5.56 30.31 -0.64
C SER A 27 6.36 31.61 -0.56
N VAL A 28 7.57 31.67 -1.14
CA VAL A 28 8.45 32.85 -1.11
C VAL A 28 8.16 33.79 -2.28
N THR A 29 8.06 33.24 -3.50
CA THR A 29 7.79 34.05 -4.71
C THR A 29 6.30 34.26 -4.97
N GLY A 30 5.43 33.44 -4.35
CA GLY A 30 3.99 33.44 -4.58
C GLY A 30 3.56 32.73 -5.87
N GLU A 31 4.51 32.18 -6.63
CA GLU A 31 4.22 31.40 -7.82
C GLU A 31 3.53 30.09 -7.47
N LYS A 32 2.50 29.72 -8.25
CA LYS A 32 1.65 28.56 -7.97
C LYS A 32 1.69 27.56 -9.11
N ASN A 33 1.38 26.30 -8.81
CA ASN A 33 1.31 25.20 -9.77
C ASN A 33 2.62 24.98 -10.54
N ILE A 34 3.76 25.13 -9.87
CA ILE A 34 5.07 24.87 -10.47
C ILE A 34 5.21 23.37 -10.71
N PRO A 35 5.49 22.92 -11.96
CA PRO A 35 5.63 21.50 -12.26
C PRO A 35 6.91 20.93 -11.62
N GLY A 36 6.77 19.80 -10.93
CA GLY A 36 7.92 19.01 -10.49
C GLY A 36 8.69 18.47 -11.71
N VAL A 37 10.02 18.66 -11.70
CA VAL A 37 10.89 18.37 -12.86
C VAL A 37 10.81 16.90 -13.29
N CYS A 38 11.05 15.97 -12.37
CA CYS A 38 11.16 14.54 -12.70
C CYS A 38 9.80 13.90 -13.03
N SER A 39 8.77 14.13 -12.22
CA SER A 39 7.47 13.48 -12.43
C SER A 39 6.77 13.97 -13.69
N ASN A 40 6.88 15.25 -14.05
CA ASN A 40 6.35 15.74 -15.31
C ASN A 40 7.15 15.20 -16.50
N TYR A 41 8.48 15.22 -16.44
CA TYR A 41 9.33 14.60 -17.47
C TYR A 41 8.92 13.14 -17.72
N LEU A 42 8.84 12.31 -16.68
CA LEU A 42 8.46 10.90 -16.84
C LEU A 42 7.03 10.71 -17.38
N CYS A 43 6.10 11.61 -17.06
CA CYS A 43 4.75 11.57 -17.60
C CYS A 43 4.65 12.10 -19.06
N ASP A 44 5.68 12.77 -19.56
CA ASP A 44 5.76 13.30 -20.94
C ASP A 44 6.60 12.41 -21.88
N VAL A 45 7.40 11.49 -21.32
CA VAL A 45 8.16 10.47 -22.05
C VAL A 45 7.25 9.64 -22.95
N LYS A 46 7.70 9.41 -24.19
CA LYS A 46 7.00 8.62 -25.20
C LYS A 46 7.69 7.27 -25.42
N VAL A 47 6.94 6.33 -25.98
CA VAL A 47 7.49 5.02 -26.38
C VAL A 47 8.64 5.24 -27.36
N GLY A 48 9.81 4.69 -27.03
CA GLY A 48 11.04 4.82 -27.83
C GLY A 48 12.02 5.87 -27.31
N ASP A 49 11.63 6.72 -26.36
CA ASP A 49 12.54 7.69 -25.75
C ASP A 49 13.54 7.00 -24.81
N SER A 50 14.77 7.51 -24.78
CA SER A 50 15.80 7.06 -23.84
C SER A 50 15.62 7.74 -22.49
N VAL A 51 15.58 6.95 -21.42
CA VAL A 51 15.48 7.42 -20.03
C VAL A 51 16.68 6.92 -19.23
N SER A 52 17.38 7.83 -18.56
CA SER A 52 18.47 7.47 -17.65
C SER A 52 17.92 6.89 -16.35
N MET A 53 18.39 5.70 -15.97
CA MET A 53 17.98 5.02 -14.74
C MET A 53 19.18 4.67 -13.87
N THR A 54 18.98 4.74 -12.55
CA THR A 54 19.92 4.21 -11.56
C THR A 54 19.47 2.82 -11.11
N GLY A 55 20.41 1.98 -10.70
CA GLY A 55 20.11 0.66 -10.15
C GLY A 55 19.20 0.73 -8.90
N PRO A 56 18.54 -0.38 -8.55
CA PRO A 56 17.56 -0.40 -7.47
C PRO A 56 18.21 -0.06 -6.12
N SER A 57 17.51 0.74 -5.33
CA SER A 57 17.87 1.06 -3.95
C SER A 57 16.72 0.68 -3.02
N GLY A 58 17.05 0.12 -1.85
CA GLY A 58 16.08 -0.35 -0.87
C GLY A 58 16.17 -1.85 -0.60
N ARG A 59 16.07 -2.23 0.69
CA ARG A 59 16.06 -3.62 1.16
C ARG A 59 14.86 -3.96 2.04
N HIS A 60 13.94 -3.00 2.19
CA HIS A 60 12.91 -3.04 3.24
C HIS A 60 11.57 -3.60 2.74
N PHE A 61 11.30 -3.50 1.44
CA PHE A 61 10.07 -3.93 0.79
C PHE A 61 10.36 -5.14 -0.10
N ILE A 62 10.71 -6.25 0.54
CA ILE A 62 11.01 -7.53 -0.11
C ILE A 62 10.06 -8.59 0.44
N ILE A 63 9.57 -9.47 -0.44
CA ILE A 63 8.85 -10.68 -0.05
C ILE A 63 9.87 -11.73 0.40
N PRO A 64 9.75 -12.31 1.61
CA PRO A 64 10.67 -13.35 2.08
C PRO A 64 10.53 -14.63 1.25
N GLU A 65 11.58 -15.44 1.11
CA GLU A 65 11.53 -16.66 0.28
C GLU A 65 10.54 -17.73 0.80
N ASP A 66 10.25 -17.74 2.10
CA ASP A 66 9.28 -18.63 2.72
C ASP A 66 7.86 -18.02 2.75
N PHE A 67 7.53 -17.17 1.77
CA PHE A 67 6.25 -16.47 1.66
C PHE A 67 5.02 -17.37 1.53
N LYS A 68 5.19 -18.62 1.08
CA LYS A 68 4.10 -19.45 0.54
C LYS A 68 2.88 -19.56 1.46
N HIS A 69 3.09 -19.62 2.77
CA HIS A 69 2.03 -19.77 3.79
C HIS A 69 1.90 -18.58 4.76
N ARG A 70 2.77 -17.56 4.63
CA ARG A 70 2.71 -16.36 5.47
C ARG A 70 1.48 -15.54 5.13
N ASP A 71 0.91 -14.83 6.09
CA ASP A 71 -0.14 -13.85 5.79
C ASP A 71 0.47 -12.48 5.47
N PHE A 72 -0.01 -11.84 4.41
CA PHE A 72 0.44 -10.54 3.96
C PHE A 72 -0.66 -9.49 4.04
N ILE A 73 -0.36 -8.36 4.68
CA ILE A 73 -1.24 -7.21 4.79
C ILE A 73 -0.60 -6.01 4.11
N PHE A 74 -1.19 -5.53 3.03
CA PHE A 74 -0.72 -4.39 2.25
C PHE A 74 -1.65 -3.19 2.47
N VAL A 75 -1.08 -2.03 2.83
CA VAL A 75 -1.85 -0.80 3.04
C VAL A 75 -1.25 0.31 2.19
N ALA A 76 -1.98 0.73 1.16
CA ALA A 76 -1.56 1.73 0.19
C ALA A 76 -2.44 2.99 0.24
N THR A 77 -1.83 4.14 -0.02
CA THR A 77 -2.55 5.35 -0.45
C THR A 77 -1.91 5.93 -1.72
N GLY A 78 -2.75 6.34 -2.69
CA GLY A 78 -2.27 6.95 -3.94
C GLY A 78 -1.24 6.08 -4.68
N THR A 79 -0.07 6.65 -5.00
CA THR A 79 1.02 5.94 -5.69
C THR A 79 1.70 4.87 -4.85
N GLY A 80 1.44 4.79 -3.53
CA GLY A 80 1.96 3.75 -2.65
C GLY A 80 1.47 2.33 -2.99
N ILE A 81 0.54 2.21 -3.93
CA ILE A 81 0.10 0.93 -4.51
C ILE A 81 1.17 0.25 -5.37
N ALA A 82 2.15 1.02 -5.86
CA ALA A 82 3.17 0.55 -6.79
C ALA A 82 3.88 -0.73 -6.32
N PRO A 83 4.53 -0.78 -5.14
CA PRO A 83 5.20 -2.01 -4.68
C PRO A 83 4.24 -3.21 -4.61
N TYR A 84 2.97 -2.98 -4.28
CA TYR A 84 2.01 -4.07 -4.07
C TYR A 84 1.51 -4.69 -5.36
N ARG A 85 1.50 -3.94 -6.47
CA ARG A 85 1.25 -4.53 -7.80
C ARG A 85 2.27 -5.63 -8.10
N GLY A 86 3.56 -5.30 -8.02
CA GLY A 86 4.63 -6.26 -8.27
C GLY A 86 4.66 -7.39 -7.25
N MET A 87 4.48 -7.09 -5.96
CA MET A 87 4.45 -8.09 -4.90
C MET A 87 3.29 -9.09 -5.06
N LEU A 88 2.07 -8.61 -5.31
CA LEU A 88 0.92 -9.50 -5.46
C LEU A 88 1.05 -10.38 -6.70
N LYS A 89 1.56 -9.81 -7.81
CA LYS A 89 1.86 -10.57 -9.02
C LYS A 89 2.86 -11.71 -8.73
N GLU A 90 4.00 -11.37 -8.13
CA GLU A 90 5.03 -12.32 -7.72
C GLU A 90 4.47 -13.43 -6.79
N LEU A 91 3.66 -13.06 -5.80
CA LEU A 91 3.05 -14.02 -4.87
C LEU A 91 2.14 -15.01 -5.61
N PHE A 92 1.18 -14.52 -6.39
CA PHE A 92 0.19 -15.38 -7.04
C PHE A 92 0.80 -16.19 -8.19
N ASP A 93 1.74 -15.65 -8.94
CA ASP A 93 2.43 -16.36 -10.03
C ASP A 93 3.33 -17.47 -9.47
N ARG A 94 3.84 -17.34 -8.24
CA ARG A 94 4.62 -18.38 -7.54
C ARG A 94 3.80 -19.32 -6.65
N GLY A 95 2.47 -19.33 -6.77
CA GLY A 95 1.61 -20.29 -6.09
C GLY A 95 1.42 -20.04 -4.60
N TYR A 96 1.21 -18.78 -4.21
CA TYR A 96 0.92 -18.37 -2.84
C TYR A 96 -0.38 -18.99 -2.27
N GLU A 97 -0.29 -19.50 -1.04
CA GLU A 97 -1.36 -20.21 -0.32
C GLU A 97 -1.77 -19.55 1.01
N GLY A 98 -1.00 -18.58 1.53
CA GLY A 98 -1.35 -17.77 2.70
C GLY A 98 -2.47 -16.76 2.44
N ASN A 99 -2.90 -15.97 3.43
CA ASN A 99 -3.92 -14.94 3.23
C ASN A 99 -3.30 -13.59 2.86
N ALA A 100 -3.74 -12.96 1.76
CA ALA A 100 -3.32 -11.62 1.38
C ALA A 100 -4.50 -10.64 1.49
N ALA A 101 -4.28 -9.52 2.19
CA ALA A 101 -5.24 -8.43 2.28
C ALA A 101 -4.63 -7.13 1.74
N LEU A 102 -5.29 -6.49 0.78
CA LEU A 102 -4.91 -5.19 0.24
C LEU A 102 -5.94 -4.14 0.66
N TYR A 103 -5.49 -3.12 1.39
CA TYR A 103 -6.26 -1.92 1.72
C TYR A 103 -5.74 -0.76 0.87
N PHE A 104 -6.58 -0.23 -0.03
CA PHE A 104 -6.19 0.84 -0.93
C PHE A 104 -7.06 2.09 -0.77
N GLY A 105 -6.43 3.20 -0.42
CA GLY A 105 -7.06 4.51 -0.22
C GLY A 105 -6.91 5.43 -1.43
N VAL A 106 -8.03 5.93 -1.92
CA VAL A 106 -8.13 6.89 -3.03
C VAL A 106 -9.13 8.00 -2.74
N GLN A 107 -9.14 9.02 -3.59
CA GLN A 107 -10.10 10.12 -3.48
C GLN A 107 -11.44 9.75 -4.10
N TYR A 108 -11.41 9.24 -5.33
CA TYR A 108 -12.58 8.88 -6.14
C TYR A 108 -12.41 7.46 -6.72
N GLY A 109 -13.51 6.81 -7.08
CA GLY A 109 -13.51 5.45 -7.62
C GLY A 109 -12.93 5.33 -9.03
N ASP A 110 -12.97 6.40 -9.81
CA ASP A 110 -12.47 6.48 -11.19
C ASP A 110 -10.94 6.63 -11.30
N VAL A 111 -10.27 6.93 -10.20
CA VAL A 111 -8.80 7.09 -10.13
C VAL A 111 -8.11 5.92 -9.41
N ILE A 112 -8.79 4.77 -9.29
CA ILE A 112 -8.19 3.57 -8.70
C ILE A 112 -7.20 2.96 -9.69
N LEU A 113 -5.92 3.05 -9.33
CA LEU A 113 -4.83 2.49 -10.11
C LEU A 113 -4.87 0.96 -10.06
N TYR A 114 -4.76 0.33 -11.23
CA TYR A 114 -4.71 -1.13 -11.41
C TYR A 114 -5.94 -1.87 -10.86
N ASP A 115 -7.11 -1.23 -10.85
CA ASP A 115 -8.31 -1.79 -10.22
C ASP A 115 -8.68 -3.17 -10.80
N ASP A 116 -8.68 -3.29 -12.13
CA ASP A 116 -9.00 -4.54 -12.82
C ASP A 116 -8.02 -5.68 -12.47
N GLU A 117 -6.73 -5.37 -12.32
CA GLU A 117 -5.70 -6.35 -11.93
C GLU A 117 -5.97 -6.88 -10.51
N PHE A 118 -6.27 -5.98 -9.56
CA PHE A 118 -6.57 -6.36 -8.19
C PHE A 118 -7.92 -7.08 -8.05
N GLU A 119 -8.94 -6.64 -8.77
CA GLU A 119 -10.23 -7.31 -8.83
C GLU A 119 -10.09 -8.73 -9.42
N ALA A 120 -9.23 -8.94 -10.41
CA ALA A 120 -8.95 -10.27 -10.96
C ALA A 120 -8.38 -11.24 -9.91
N TYR A 121 -7.61 -10.77 -8.93
CA TYR A 121 -7.10 -11.62 -7.85
C TYR A 121 -8.21 -12.10 -6.89
N ARG A 122 -9.41 -11.49 -6.87
CA ARG A 122 -10.53 -12.00 -6.05
C ARG A 122 -10.99 -13.40 -6.42
N LYS A 123 -10.61 -13.92 -7.59
CA LYS A 123 -10.81 -15.33 -7.94
C LYS A 123 -10.12 -16.27 -6.94
N HIS A 124 -9.07 -15.80 -6.28
CA HIS A 124 -8.37 -16.48 -5.22
C HIS A 124 -9.08 -16.23 -3.88
N LYS A 125 -9.58 -17.29 -3.23
CA LYS A 125 -10.33 -17.19 -1.97
C LYS A 125 -9.50 -16.62 -0.82
N ASN A 126 -8.18 -16.73 -0.91
CA ASN A 126 -7.21 -16.20 0.05
C ASN A 126 -6.79 -14.75 -0.22
N PHE A 127 -7.43 -14.05 -1.18
CA PHE A 127 -7.20 -12.63 -1.43
C PHE A 127 -8.41 -11.77 -1.03
N SER A 128 -8.14 -10.73 -0.24
CA SER A 128 -9.13 -9.72 0.15
C SER A 128 -8.70 -8.33 -0.32
N TYR A 129 -9.58 -7.66 -1.05
CA TYR A 129 -9.31 -6.31 -1.56
C TYR A 129 -10.33 -5.30 -1.02
N PHE A 130 -9.83 -4.29 -0.30
CA PHE A 130 -10.61 -3.27 0.38
C PHE A 130 -10.29 -1.88 -0.18
N LYS A 131 -11.29 -1.23 -0.78
CA LYS A 131 -11.20 0.12 -1.32
C LYS A 131 -11.72 1.13 -0.30
N ALA A 132 -10.94 2.14 0.05
CA ALA A 132 -11.36 3.29 0.86
C ALA A 132 -11.45 4.53 -0.04
N ILE A 133 -12.67 4.93 -0.39
CA ILE A 133 -12.92 6.04 -1.33
C ILE A 133 -13.36 7.28 -0.56
N SER A 134 -12.41 8.16 -0.24
CA SER A 134 -12.61 9.22 0.75
C SER A 134 -13.60 10.31 0.35
N ARG A 135 -13.89 10.51 -0.95
CA ARG A 135 -14.86 11.53 -1.40
C ARG A 135 -16.24 10.97 -1.75
N GLU A 136 -16.42 9.65 -1.66
CA GLU A 136 -17.67 8.96 -2.02
C GLU A 136 -18.25 8.14 -0.86
N GLN A 137 -17.43 7.78 0.13
CA GLN A 137 -17.83 6.91 1.24
C GLN A 137 -17.65 7.61 2.59
N ALA A 138 -18.60 7.38 3.49
CA ALA A 138 -18.56 7.86 4.87
C ALA A 138 -17.99 6.78 5.82
N ASN A 139 -17.28 7.23 6.85
CA ASN A 139 -16.78 6.39 7.92
C ASN A 139 -17.93 5.93 8.83
N PRO A 140 -18.19 4.62 8.96
CA PRO A 140 -19.27 4.10 9.81
C PRO A 140 -18.92 4.13 11.31
N PHE A 141 -17.67 4.37 11.68
CA PHE A 141 -17.18 4.33 13.06
C PHE A 141 -16.47 5.63 13.49
N PRO A 142 -17.09 6.82 13.37
CA PRO A 142 -16.42 8.09 13.64
C PRO A 142 -16.00 8.28 15.11
N GLY A 143 -16.68 7.60 16.06
CA GLY A 143 -16.30 7.62 17.47
C GLY A 143 -15.11 6.71 17.82
N GLU A 144 -14.93 5.62 17.05
CA GLU A 144 -13.86 4.66 17.30
C GLU A 144 -12.61 4.97 16.50
N VAL A 145 -12.77 5.40 15.25
CA VAL A 145 -11.69 5.71 14.33
C VAL A 145 -11.99 7.08 13.72
N PRO A 146 -11.63 8.17 14.40
CA PRO A 146 -11.91 9.50 13.89
C PRO A 146 -11.16 9.74 12.57
N THR A 147 -11.85 10.36 11.64
CA THR A 147 -11.36 10.67 10.29
C THR A 147 -11.77 12.08 9.93
N ARG A 148 -10.95 12.78 9.15
CA ARG A 148 -11.29 14.12 8.65
C ARG A 148 -12.64 14.09 7.92
N ASN A 149 -13.57 14.92 8.37
CA ASN A 149 -14.92 15.06 7.83
C ASN A 149 -15.71 13.73 7.74
N ASN A 150 -15.45 12.78 8.64
CA ASN A 150 -16.09 11.45 8.64
C ASN A 150 -15.96 10.71 7.30
N LYS A 151 -14.87 10.93 6.58
CA LYS A 151 -14.59 10.29 5.29
C LYS A 151 -14.00 8.90 5.45
N MET A 152 -14.28 8.02 4.51
CA MET A 152 -13.68 6.68 4.47
C MET A 152 -12.19 6.76 4.07
N TYR A 153 -11.32 6.54 5.04
CA TYR A 153 -9.89 6.32 4.81
C TYR A 153 -9.50 4.87 5.12
N VAL A 154 -8.28 4.47 4.77
CA VAL A 154 -7.78 3.09 4.91
C VAL A 154 -7.89 2.57 6.34
N GLN A 155 -7.61 3.41 7.35
CA GLN A 155 -7.74 3.04 8.76
C GLN A 155 -9.18 2.69 9.16
N ALA A 156 -10.19 3.35 8.57
CA ALA A 156 -11.59 3.03 8.83
C ALA A 156 -11.96 1.69 8.19
N LYS A 157 -11.46 1.39 6.97
CA LYS A 157 -11.63 0.07 6.35
C LYS A 157 -10.93 -1.04 7.13
N MET A 158 -9.72 -0.81 7.60
CA MET A 158 -9.00 -1.77 8.47
C MET A 158 -9.79 -2.05 9.75
N TYR A 159 -10.44 -1.04 10.32
CA TYR A 159 -11.26 -1.22 11.51
C TYR A 159 -12.56 -2.00 11.22
N VAL A 160 -13.16 -1.83 10.04
CA VAL A 160 -14.31 -2.64 9.60
C VAL A 160 -13.95 -4.12 9.55
N SER A 161 -12.77 -4.47 9.03
CA SER A 161 -12.26 -5.85 8.91
C SER A 161 -11.34 -6.28 10.05
N ARG A 162 -11.37 -5.59 11.21
CA ARG A 162 -10.40 -5.75 12.29
C ARG A 162 -10.28 -7.17 12.84
N GLU A 163 -11.35 -7.95 12.83
CA GLU A 163 -11.34 -9.34 13.33
C GLU A 163 -10.50 -10.24 12.42
N ALA A 164 -10.73 -10.20 11.11
CA ALA A 164 -9.91 -10.92 10.13
C ALA A 164 -8.46 -10.43 10.11
N LEU A 165 -8.26 -9.12 10.29
CA LEU A 165 -6.93 -8.53 10.42
C LEU A 165 -6.22 -9.01 11.70
N ALA A 166 -6.92 -9.13 12.83
CA ALA A 166 -6.39 -9.65 14.08
C ALA A 166 -5.97 -11.12 13.95
N GLU A 167 -6.78 -11.97 13.31
CA GLU A 167 -6.43 -13.37 13.05
C GLU A 167 -5.15 -13.51 12.20
N SER A 168 -5.00 -12.66 11.18
CA SER A 168 -3.77 -12.63 10.37
C SER A 168 -2.57 -12.16 11.19
N LEU A 169 -2.72 -11.04 11.92
CA LEU A 169 -1.64 -10.42 12.72
C LEU A 169 -1.28 -11.22 13.99
N LYS A 170 -2.12 -12.17 14.40
CA LYS A 170 -1.81 -13.13 15.47
C LYS A 170 -0.75 -14.15 15.04
N LYS A 171 -0.66 -14.47 13.74
CA LYS A 171 0.34 -15.41 13.23
C LYS A 171 1.75 -14.80 13.36
N PRO A 172 2.73 -15.49 13.94
CA PRO A 172 4.05 -14.92 14.24
C PRO A 172 4.88 -14.58 12.98
N ASP A 173 4.49 -15.13 11.84
CA ASP A 173 5.17 -14.98 10.55
C ASP A 173 4.45 -14.02 9.59
N SER A 174 3.32 -13.45 10.00
CA SER A 174 2.58 -12.48 9.18
C SER A 174 3.40 -11.21 8.97
N MET A 175 3.26 -10.62 7.78
CA MET A 175 3.92 -9.37 7.42
C MET A 175 2.92 -8.31 6.99
N MET A 176 3.17 -7.08 7.42
CA MET A 176 2.40 -5.90 7.09
C MET A 176 3.30 -4.86 6.43
N TYR A 177 2.87 -4.33 5.29
CA TYR A 177 3.55 -3.29 4.53
C TYR A 177 2.64 -2.06 4.43
N LEU A 178 3.20 -0.87 4.72
CA LEU A 178 2.54 0.43 4.59
C LEU A 178 3.31 1.30 3.61
N CYS A 179 2.65 1.77 2.55
CA CYS A 179 3.27 2.63 1.56
C CYS A 179 2.32 3.72 1.08
N GLY A 180 2.84 4.94 0.93
CA GLY A 180 2.08 6.07 0.39
C GLY A 180 2.43 7.39 1.07
N LEU A 181 1.44 8.27 1.17
CA LEU A 181 1.66 9.64 1.65
C LEU A 181 2.00 9.69 3.14
N LYS A 182 2.97 10.55 3.48
CA LYS A 182 3.29 10.88 4.88
C LYS A 182 2.04 11.28 5.68
N GLY A 183 1.94 10.76 6.90
CA GLY A 183 0.81 11.00 7.81
C GLY A 183 -0.29 9.94 7.75
N MET A 184 -0.29 9.02 6.77
CA MET A 184 -1.24 7.89 6.79
C MET A 184 -1.08 7.00 8.03
N GLU A 185 0.16 6.89 8.52
CA GLU A 185 0.53 6.13 9.71
C GLU A 185 -0.14 6.64 11.00
N GLU A 186 -0.41 7.95 11.10
CA GLU A 186 -1.09 8.56 12.26
C GLU A 186 -2.53 8.03 12.41
N GLY A 187 -3.18 7.67 11.30
CA GLY A 187 -4.50 7.04 11.31
C GLY A 187 -4.45 5.53 11.50
N ILE A 188 -3.43 4.86 10.96
CA ILE A 188 -3.32 3.40 10.95
C ILE A 188 -2.84 2.85 12.29
N PHE A 189 -1.81 3.47 12.89
CA PHE A 189 -1.20 2.97 14.12
C PHE A 189 -2.20 2.86 15.29
N PRO A 190 -3.09 3.84 15.54
CA PRO A 190 -4.12 3.68 16.58
C PRO A 190 -5.05 2.48 16.35
N VAL A 191 -5.39 2.16 15.10
CA VAL A 191 -6.20 0.97 14.78
C VAL A 191 -5.42 -0.31 15.07
N LEU A 192 -4.13 -0.35 14.75
CA LEU A 192 -3.26 -1.47 15.09
C LEU A 192 -3.10 -1.64 16.60
N GLU A 193 -2.99 -0.55 17.37
CA GLU A 193 -2.95 -0.63 18.83
C GLU A 193 -4.24 -1.22 19.41
N LYS A 194 -5.41 -0.81 18.91
CA LYS A 194 -6.70 -1.42 19.30
C LYS A 194 -6.75 -2.92 18.98
N ILE A 195 -6.24 -3.33 17.82
CA ILE A 195 -6.13 -4.75 17.46
C ILE A 195 -5.18 -5.48 18.41
N GLY A 196 -4.01 -4.91 18.68
CA GLY A 196 -3.03 -5.46 19.62
C GLY A 196 -3.58 -5.68 21.02
N GLN A 197 -4.35 -4.72 21.54
CA GLN A 197 -5.07 -4.83 22.80
C GLN A 197 -6.08 -5.98 22.79
N SER A 198 -6.84 -6.15 21.70
CA SER A 198 -7.78 -7.28 21.56
C SER A 198 -7.09 -8.64 21.50
N LEU A 199 -5.82 -8.67 21.05
CA LEU A 199 -4.96 -9.84 21.04
C LEU A 199 -4.22 -10.06 22.38
N GLY A 200 -4.48 -9.22 23.39
CA GLY A 200 -3.86 -9.32 24.72
C GLY A 200 -2.47 -8.71 24.84
N THR A 201 -2.03 -7.92 23.87
CA THR A 201 -0.75 -7.19 23.95
C THR A 201 -0.87 -6.08 24.99
N GLN A 202 0.03 -6.09 25.99
CA GLN A 202 0.06 -5.10 27.07
C GLN A 202 0.80 -3.81 26.66
N ASP A 203 1.90 -3.97 25.91
CA ASP A 203 2.71 -2.87 25.38
C ASP A 203 2.26 -2.45 23.97
N SER A 204 2.96 -1.50 23.36
CA SER A 204 2.68 -1.06 21.98
C SER A 204 2.82 -2.22 20.99
N PHE A 205 1.71 -2.56 20.33
CA PHE A 205 1.68 -3.61 19.31
C PHE A 205 2.41 -3.17 18.05
N VAL A 206 2.35 -1.88 17.71
CA VAL A 206 3.13 -1.32 16.59
C VAL A 206 4.63 -1.46 16.85
N ALA A 207 5.09 -1.15 18.07
CA ALA A 207 6.50 -1.31 18.45
C ALA A 207 6.93 -2.78 18.38
N LYS A 208 6.09 -3.70 18.85
CA LYS A 208 6.31 -5.14 18.75
C LYS A 208 6.47 -5.59 17.29
N LEU A 209 5.52 -5.24 16.41
CA LEU A 209 5.60 -5.60 14.99
C LEU A 209 6.84 -5.03 14.30
N LYS A 210 7.27 -3.82 14.66
CA LYS A 210 8.52 -3.22 14.14
C LYS A 210 9.75 -3.97 14.65
N ALA A 211 9.81 -4.29 15.94
CA ALA A 211 10.92 -5.03 16.54
C ALA A 211 11.07 -6.43 15.94
N GLU A 212 9.94 -7.10 15.66
CA GLU A 212 9.87 -8.40 14.99
C GLU A 212 10.08 -8.31 13.47
N GLN A 213 10.32 -7.10 12.93
CA GLN A 213 10.47 -6.83 11.50
C GLN A 213 9.25 -7.21 10.64
N ARG A 214 8.08 -7.37 11.26
CA ARG A 214 6.80 -7.74 10.63
C ARG A 214 6.03 -6.54 10.11
N LEU A 215 6.35 -5.31 10.56
CA LEU A 215 5.79 -4.08 10.02
C LEU A 215 6.85 -3.30 9.24
N LYS A 216 6.66 -3.16 7.93
CA LYS A 216 7.51 -2.38 7.01
C LYS A 216 6.77 -1.12 6.60
N VAL A 217 7.42 0.04 6.70
CA VAL A 217 6.81 1.35 6.41
C VAL A 217 7.71 2.11 5.45
N GLU A 218 7.14 2.60 4.36
CA GLU A 218 7.80 3.46 3.38
C GLU A 218 6.82 4.56 2.94
N VAL A 219 6.95 5.72 3.58
CA VAL A 219 6.10 6.88 3.32
C VAL A 219 6.94 8.05 2.80
N TYR A 220 6.35 8.85 1.92
CA TYR A 220 6.99 9.99 1.27
C TYR A 220 6.05 11.20 1.16
#